data_AF-A0A1Q5K8C3-F1
#
_entry.id   AF-A0A1Q5K8C3-F1
#
_cell.length_a   1.000
_cell.length_b   1.000
_cell.length_c   1.000
_cell.angle_alpha   90.00
_cell.angle_beta   90.00
_cell.angle_gamma   90.00
#
_symmetry.space_group_name_H-M   'P 1'
#
loop_
_entity.id
_entity.type
_entity.pdbx_description
1 polymer ?
#
loop_
_entity_poly.entity_id
_entity_poly.type
_entity_poly.pdbx_seq_one_letter_code
_entity_poly.pdbx_strand_id
1 'polypeptide(L)'
;MSAPSSTPSRPAPTASVPPPTARMTGRQKLVLALLLGAQFMIAVDFSILNVALPVVGEGLGFALQDLQWIATAFALAAAGFTLLFGRVADLVGRKRLFIAGMAVLGLSSLLGGLATSPEVLLTARVLQGLATAAVTPAGLALLTTAFKEGPLRERALGLNGALMSAGFTAGAILGGLLTDLLSWRWAFLVNVPVAALVVALAPAVIADSRPAERPRLDVPGAAAVTGGLLLLVYGLTQAGATGWTTPATLVALLAGLALLVAFWFVEKRAKAPLVPVRILKRRSVIWGNATGLVAFVTETSLVFLLTLYLQEVLGYTPLATGLAFGVLGIGTVIGGTLGGRAVGRFGNRRTIVAGGVVQALATLSLVALGTSGAWIWLLLAATFVGGVGNMLMIVGFMVTATSGLPDEEQGLATGLATMTQQVGITLGIPVMSAIATARMTALGDTGPSGVLSGVSVAVLVNSALVLAGALLAGTFLRTRRES
;
A
#
# COMPACT_ATOMS: atom_id res chain seq x y z
N MET A 1 -22.22 -32.12 73.75
CA MET A 1 -22.08 -30.69 73.39
C MET A 1 -20.76 -30.56 72.66
N SER A 2 -20.80 -30.52 71.33
CA SER A 2 -19.61 -30.47 70.46
C SER A 2 -19.39 -29.03 70.00
N ALA A 3 -18.19 -28.50 70.25
CA ALA A 3 -17.78 -27.16 69.83
C ALA A 3 -17.52 -27.08 68.32
N PRO A 4 -17.89 -25.99 67.62
CA PRO A 4 -17.60 -25.84 66.20
C PRO A 4 -16.18 -25.35 65.96
N SER A 5 -15.50 -25.99 65.01
CA SER A 5 -14.18 -25.62 64.48
C SER A 5 -14.29 -24.38 63.58
N SER A 6 -13.49 -23.36 63.85
CA SER A 6 -13.35 -22.16 63.01
C SER A 6 -12.30 -22.38 61.92
N THR A 7 -12.74 -22.40 60.67
CA THR A 7 -11.88 -22.42 59.48
C THR A 7 -11.25 -21.03 59.25
N PRO A 8 -9.94 -20.90 58.96
CA PRO A 8 -9.35 -19.59 58.68
C PRO A 8 -9.85 -19.03 57.35
N SER A 9 -10.32 -17.77 57.37
CA SER A 9 -10.74 -17.05 56.18
C SER A 9 -9.53 -16.74 55.27
N ARG A 10 -9.67 -17.08 54.00
CA ARG A 10 -8.69 -16.84 52.94
C ARG A 10 -8.59 -15.32 52.70
N PRO A 11 -7.39 -14.71 52.65
CA PRO A 11 -7.26 -13.27 52.42
C PRO A 11 -7.83 -12.91 51.05
N ALA A 12 -8.63 -11.84 51.02
CA ALA A 12 -9.25 -11.32 49.80
C ALA A 12 -8.16 -10.99 48.76
N PRO A 13 -8.42 -11.18 47.44
CA PRO A 13 -7.49 -10.77 46.41
C PRO A 13 -7.28 -9.26 46.53
N THR A 14 -6.05 -8.83 46.85
CA THR A 14 -5.66 -7.42 46.76
C THR A 14 -5.94 -6.96 45.34
N ALA A 15 -6.87 -6.00 45.18
CA ALA A 15 -7.16 -5.38 43.91
C ALA A 15 -5.83 -4.88 43.30
N SER A 16 -5.44 -5.47 42.17
CA SER A 16 -4.28 -5.01 41.42
C SER A 16 -4.54 -3.57 41.00
N VAL A 17 -3.70 -2.65 41.51
CA VAL A 17 -3.68 -1.27 41.05
C VAL A 17 -3.53 -1.30 39.53
N PRO A 18 -4.44 -0.68 38.75
CA PRO A 18 -4.30 -0.63 37.31
C PRO A 18 -2.94 -0.02 36.98
N PRO A 19 -2.15 -0.63 36.06
CA PRO A 19 -0.82 -0.14 35.75
C PRO A 19 -0.90 1.35 35.38
N PRO A 20 0.04 2.19 35.86
CA PRO A 20 0.03 3.61 35.53
C PRO A 20 -0.03 3.75 34.02
N THR A 21 -0.99 4.55 33.53
CA THR A 21 -1.11 4.84 32.09
C THR A 21 0.24 5.33 31.58
N ALA A 22 0.95 4.48 30.85
CA ALA A 22 2.32 4.78 30.43
C ALA A 22 2.30 6.08 29.59
N ARG A 23 2.85 7.16 30.14
CA ARG A 23 2.89 8.47 29.47
C ARG A 23 4.13 8.54 28.59
N MET A 24 3.97 9.01 27.35
CA MET A 24 5.10 9.23 26.44
C MET A 24 5.97 10.40 26.93
N THR A 25 7.29 10.20 26.94
CA THR A 25 8.26 11.28 27.18
C THR A 25 8.25 12.32 26.04
N GLY A 26 8.76 13.53 26.28
CA GLY A 26 8.87 14.57 25.23
C GLY A 26 9.64 14.09 24.00
N ARG A 27 10.76 13.37 24.22
CA ARG A 27 11.55 12.76 23.15
C ARG A 27 10.77 11.70 22.37
N GLN A 28 10.01 10.85 23.06
CA GLN A 28 9.16 9.84 22.39
C GLN A 28 8.08 10.48 21.53
N LYS A 29 7.46 11.58 21.99
CA LYS A 29 6.49 12.33 21.17
C LYS A 29 7.14 12.90 19.91
N LEU A 30 8.36 13.42 20.02
CA LEU A 30 9.11 13.96 18.88
C LEU A 30 9.53 12.87 17.89
N VAL A 31 10.01 11.72 18.39
CA VAL A 31 10.30 10.54 17.55
C VAL A 31 9.03 10.07 16.83
N LEU A 32 7.92 9.97 17.56
CA LEU A 32 6.63 9.59 16.99
C LEU A 32 6.21 10.56 15.89
N ALA A 33 6.21 11.86 16.17
CA ALA A 33 5.84 12.89 15.19
C ALA A 33 6.72 12.83 13.94
N LEU A 34 8.02 12.63 14.10
CA LEU A 34 8.96 12.56 12.97
C LEU A 34 8.75 11.31 12.10
N LEU A 35 8.61 10.14 12.73
CA LEU A 35 8.41 8.87 12.02
C LEU A 35 7.03 8.80 11.37
N LEU A 36 5.98 9.17 12.11
CA LEU A 36 4.62 9.19 11.59
C LEU A 36 4.44 10.28 10.53
N GLY A 37 5.08 11.44 10.68
CA GLY A 37 5.08 12.50 9.68
C GLY A 37 5.74 12.06 8.37
N ALA A 38 6.86 11.33 8.44
CA ALA A 38 7.49 10.76 7.24
C ALA A 38 6.59 9.72 6.55
N GLN A 39 5.97 8.81 7.30
CA GLN A 39 5.05 7.81 6.70
C GLN A 39 3.79 8.45 6.13
N PHE A 40 3.21 9.42 6.85
CA PHE A 40 2.11 10.23 6.35
C PHE A 40 2.47 10.90 5.02
N MET A 41 3.67 11.49 4.93
CA MET A 41 4.11 12.14 3.70
C MET A 41 4.27 11.17 2.53
N ILE A 42 4.74 9.94 2.76
CA ILE A 42 4.81 8.90 1.72
C ILE A 42 3.40 8.55 1.20
N ALA A 43 2.41 8.41 2.09
CA ALA A 43 1.03 8.17 1.68
C ALA A 43 0.42 9.36 0.92
N VAL A 44 0.74 10.58 1.35
CA VAL A 44 0.35 11.83 0.68
C VAL A 44 0.96 11.92 -0.71
N ASP A 45 2.27 11.69 -0.88
CA ASP A 45 2.96 11.73 -2.19
C ASP A 45 2.30 10.79 -3.20
N PHE A 46 2.06 9.55 -2.80
CA PHE A 46 1.41 8.58 -3.68
C PHE A 46 0.03 9.05 -4.14
N SER A 47 -0.74 9.67 -3.25
CA SER A 47 -2.09 10.12 -3.58
C SER A 47 -2.14 11.42 -4.37
N ILE A 48 -1.28 12.40 -4.03
CA ILE A 48 -1.10 13.64 -4.80
C ILE A 48 -0.86 13.29 -6.26
N LEU A 49 0.08 12.38 -6.51
CA LEU A 49 0.49 12.01 -7.86
C LEU A 49 -0.63 11.33 -8.65
N ASN A 50 -1.49 10.54 -8.01
CA ASN A 50 -2.63 9.92 -8.70
C ASN A 50 -3.66 10.94 -9.18
N VAL A 51 -3.79 12.09 -8.51
CA VAL A 51 -4.70 13.17 -8.93
C VAL A 51 -4.04 14.11 -9.94
N ALA A 52 -2.75 14.39 -9.77
CA ALA A 52 -1.97 15.25 -10.66
C ALA A 52 -1.61 14.58 -11.99
N LEU A 53 -1.76 13.25 -12.09
CA LEU A 53 -1.17 12.42 -13.12
C LEU A 53 -1.46 12.88 -14.56
N PRO A 54 -2.72 13.19 -14.94
CA PRO A 54 -3.00 13.63 -16.31
C PRO A 54 -2.33 14.96 -16.64
N VAL A 55 -2.40 15.93 -15.71
CA VAL A 55 -1.78 17.26 -15.88
C VAL A 55 -0.25 17.21 -15.91
N VAL A 56 0.38 16.34 -15.10
CA VAL A 56 1.82 16.08 -15.18
C VAL A 56 2.18 15.52 -16.55
N GLY A 57 1.36 14.60 -17.05
CA GLY A 57 1.51 13.99 -18.35
C GLY A 57 1.48 15.01 -19.49
N GLU A 58 0.42 15.81 -19.55
CA GLU A 58 0.25 16.88 -20.54
C GLU A 58 1.41 17.89 -20.45
N GLY A 59 1.77 18.31 -19.24
CA GLY A 59 2.83 19.31 -19.01
C GLY A 59 4.24 18.87 -19.43
N LEU A 60 4.46 17.58 -19.68
CA LEU A 60 5.73 17.02 -20.16
C LEU A 60 5.61 16.29 -21.50
N GLY A 61 4.42 16.27 -22.11
CA GLY A 61 4.18 15.62 -23.40
C GLY A 61 4.15 14.08 -23.35
N PHE A 62 3.73 13.48 -22.24
CA PHE A 62 3.47 12.04 -22.19
C PHE A 62 2.27 11.68 -23.08
N ALA A 63 2.36 10.56 -23.79
CA ALA A 63 1.19 9.94 -24.38
C ALA A 63 0.30 9.33 -23.27
N LEU A 64 -1.02 9.29 -23.51
CA LEU A 64 -2.00 8.80 -22.53
C LEU A 64 -1.69 7.37 -22.05
N GLN A 65 -1.26 6.49 -22.96
CA GLN A 65 -0.85 5.12 -22.68
C GLN A 65 0.41 4.99 -21.80
N ASP A 66 1.23 6.04 -21.74
CA ASP A 66 2.49 6.08 -20.99
C ASP A 66 2.34 6.75 -19.63
N LEU A 67 1.20 7.39 -19.35
CA LEU A 67 0.90 7.99 -18.05
C LEU A 67 1.11 7.03 -16.88
N GLN A 68 0.71 5.77 -17.05
CA GLN A 68 0.91 4.74 -16.03
C GLN A 68 2.38 4.61 -15.59
N TRP A 69 3.36 4.93 -16.44
CA TRP A 69 4.79 4.84 -16.11
C TRP A 69 5.19 5.76 -14.97
N ILE A 70 4.51 6.90 -14.80
CA ILE A 70 4.77 7.85 -13.70
C ILE A 70 4.53 7.18 -12.34
N ALA A 71 3.43 6.43 -12.21
CA ALA A 71 3.14 5.66 -11.00
C ALA A 71 3.97 4.37 -10.93
N THR A 72 4.11 3.68 -12.07
CA THR A 72 4.74 2.36 -12.18
C THR A 72 6.23 2.41 -11.86
N ALA A 73 6.98 3.36 -12.40
CA ALA A 73 8.42 3.48 -12.20
C ALA A 73 8.78 3.64 -10.71
N PHE A 74 7.97 4.42 -9.99
CA PHE A 74 8.08 4.57 -8.54
C PHE A 74 7.73 3.28 -7.81
N ALA A 75 6.56 2.72 -8.08
CA ALA A 75 6.05 1.60 -7.30
C ALA A 75 6.93 0.35 -7.51
N LEU A 76 7.44 0.16 -8.72
CA LEU A 76 8.31 -0.95 -9.07
C LEU A 76 9.65 -0.90 -8.34
N ALA A 77 10.28 0.27 -8.30
CA ALA A 77 11.48 0.49 -7.49
C ALA A 77 11.17 0.34 -5.99
N ALA A 78 10.01 0.82 -5.52
CA ALA A 78 9.59 0.68 -4.13
C ALA A 78 9.41 -0.80 -3.74
N ALA A 79 8.54 -1.55 -4.41
CA ALA A 79 8.25 -2.94 -4.06
C ALA A 79 9.44 -3.88 -4.28
N GLY A 80 10.16 -3.74 -5.40
CA GLY A 80 11.30 -4.60 -5.72
C GLY A 80 12.43 -4.49 -4.69
N PHE A 81 12.77 -3.26 -4.29
CA PHE A 81 13.91 -3.01 -3.40
C PHE A 81 13.55 -3.00 -1.91
N THR A 82 12.26 -3.00 -1.53
CA THR A 82 11.86 -2.94 -0.10
C THR A 82 12.45 -4.09 0.72
N LEU A 83 12.42 -5.32 0.20
CA LEU A 83 13.00 -6.47 0.91
C LEU A 83 14.53 -6.34 1.05
N LEU A 84 15.19 -5.94 -0.03
CA LEU A 84 16.63 -5.72 -0.06
C LEU A 84 17.02 -4.67 0.98
N PHE A 85 16.37 -3.51 0.95
CA PHE A 85 16.68 -2.41 1.87
C PHE A 85 16.25 -2.69 3.30
N GLY A 86 15.22 -3.51 3.54
CA GLY A 86 14.92 -4.03 4.88
C GLY A 86 16.12 -4.74 5.50
N ARG A 87 16.83 -5.56 4.72
CA ARG A 87 18.06 -6.25 5.19
C ARG A 87 19.28 -5.34 5.25
N VAL A 88 19.42 -4.42 4.28
CA VAL A 88 20.47 -3.39 4.35
C VAL A 88 20.30 -2.56 5.64
N ALA A 89 19.08 -2.24 6.05
CA ALA A 89 18.79 -1.50 7.29
C ALA A 89 19.37 -2.18 8.53
N ASP A 90 19.29 -3.51 8.58
CA ASP A 90 19.82 -4.31 9.67
C ASP A 90 21.36 -4.36 9.67
N LEU A 91 22.00 -4.16 8.51
CA LEU A 91 23.46 -4.12 8.35
C LEU A 91 24.06 -2.74 8.64
N VAL A 92 23.53 -1.68 8.00
CA VAL A 92 24.09 -0.32 8.07
C VAL A 92 23.52 0.48 9.25
N GLY A 93 22.43 -0.01 9.85
CA GLY A 93 21.68 0.65 10.92
C GLY A 93 20.43 1.36 10.39
N ARG A 94 19.30 1.09 11.06
CA ARG A 94 17.96 1.56 10.64
C ARG A 94 17.86 3.09 10.57
N LYS A 95 18.46 3.78 11.53
CA LYS A 95 18.51 5.26 11.57
C LYS A 95 19.24 5.84 10.37
N ARG A 96 20.41 5.29 10.03
CA ARG A 96 21.23 5.79 8.91
C ARG A 96 20.53 5.58 7.58
N LEU A 97 19.96 4.39 7.38
CA LEU A 97 19.21 4.10 6.15
C LEU A 97 17.96 4.98 6.03
N PHE A 98 17.23 5.20 7.12
CA PHE A 98 16.07 6.09 7.13
C PHE A 98 16.45 7.52 6.73
N ILE A 99 17.51 8.09 7.31
CA ILE A 99 17.97 9.46 6.99
C ILE A 99 18.46 9.55 5.54
N ALA A 100 19.27 8.58 5.08
CA ALA A 100 19.75 8.53 3.71
C ALA A 100 18.60 8.41 2.71
N GLY A 101 17.62 7.54 3.00
CA GLY A 101 16.41 7.39 2.20
C GLY A 101 15.60 8.67 2.13
N MET A 102 15.42 9.39 3.24
CA MET A 102 14.74 10.70 3.24
C MET A 102 15.52 11.76 2.45
N ALA A 103 16.86 11.76 2.50
CA ALA A 103 17.67 12.66 1.69
C ALA A 103 17.50 12.37 0.18
N VAL A 104 17.54 11.09 -0.21
CA VAL A 104 17.28 10.68 -1.60
C VAL A 104 15.85 11.05 -2.01
N LEU A 105 14.85 10.88 -1.12
CA LEU A 105 13.47 11.30 -1.37
C LEU A 105 13.39 12.80 -1.65
N GLY A 106 14.04 13.63 -0.83
CA GLY A 106 14.05 15.08 -1.02
C GLY A 106 14.74 15.51 -2.32
N LEU A 107 15.91 14.95 -2.62
CA LEU A 107 16.66 15.26 -3.85
C LEU A 107 15.92 14.81 -5.11
N SER A 108 15.35 13.60 -5.10
CA SER A 108 14.58 13.07 -6.21
C SER A 108 13.25 13.82 -6.39
N SER A 109 12.62 14.28 -5.31
CA SER A 109 11.45 15.14 -5.39
C SER A 109 11.77 16.53 -5.97
N LEU A 110 12.93 17.09 -5.63
CA LEU A 110 13.41 18.31 -6.27
C LEU A 110 13.65 18.09 -7.77
N LEU A 111 14.28 16.96 -8.14
CA LEU A 111 14.48 16.58 -9.54
C LEU A 111 13.15 16.45 -10.30
N GLY A 112 12.15 15.80 -9.70
CA GLY A 112 10.82 15.64 -10.29
C GLY A 112 10.08 16.97 -10.45
N GLY A 113 10.16 17.86 -9.46
CA GLY A 113 9.56 19.20 -9.53
C GLY A 113 10.23 20.12 -10.56
N LEU A 114 11.50 19.87 -10.88
CA LEU A 114 12.26 20.59 -11.90
C LEU A 114 12.30 19.87 -13.25
N ALA A 115 11.57 18.76 -13.41
CA ALA A 115 11.57 17.99 -14.63
C ALA A 115 11.07 18.84 -15.82
N THR A 116 11.77 18.68 -16.95
CA THR A 116 11.45 19.32 -18.23
C THR A 116 11.17 18.30 -19.33
N SER A 117 11.38 17.01 -19.07
CA SER A 117 11.08 15.93 -20.00
C SER A 117 10.57 14.67 -19.28
N PRO A 118 9.87 13.77 -19.98
CA PRO A 118 9.41 12.49 -19.45
C PRO A 118 10.52 11.66 -18.79
N GLU A 119 11.71 11.60 -19.39
CA GLU A 119 12.82 10.77 -18.92
C GLU A 119 13.37 11.26 -17.57
N VAL A 120 13.48 12.58 -17.41
CA VAL A 120 13.90 13.20 -16.14
C VAL A 120 12.88 12.89 -15.05
N LEU A 121 11.58 13.00 -15.36
CA LEU A 121 10.52 12.67 -14.42
C LEU A 121 10.56 11.19 -14.01
N LEU A 122 10.65 10.27 -14.97
CA LEU A 122 10.71 8.83 -14.69
C LEU A 122 11.95 8.47 -13.87
N THR A 123 13.10 9.12 -14.13
CA THR A 123 14.32 8.96 -13.32
C THR A 123 14.07 9.41 -11.88
N ALA A 124 13.43 10.57 -11.68
CA ALA A 124 13.03 11.04 -10.36
C ALA A 124 12.09 10.03 -9.65
N ARG A 125 11.11 9.48 -10.37
CA ARG A 125 10.18 8.47 -9.82
C ARG A 125 10.90 7.20 -9.39
N VAL A 126 11.85 6.69 -10.17
CA VAL A 126 12.67 5.53 -9.77
C VAL A 126 13.44 5.82 -8.49
N LEU A 127 14.08 6.99 -8.39
CA LEU A 127 14.82 7.39 -7.19
C LEU A 127 13.91 7.56 -5.96
N GLN A 128 12.70 8.12 -6.13
CA GLN A 128 11.70 8.22 -5.07
C GLN A 128 11.22 6.83 -4.62
N GLY A 129 11.07 5.89 -5.56
CA GLY A 129 10.73 4.50 -5.25
C GLY A 129 11.81 3.82 -4.42
N LEU A 130 13.09 3.96 -4.83
CA LEU A 130 14.23 3.47 -4.05
C LEU A 130 14.31 4.11 -2.65
N ALA A 131 14.05 5.41 -2.55
CA ALA A 131 13.96 6.10 -1.27
C ALA A 131 12.84 5.51 -0.40
N THR A 132 11.66 5.28 -0.97
CA THR A 132 10.50 4.71 -0.27
C THR A 132 10.78 3.28 0.21
N ALA A 133 11.45 2.47 -0.63
CA ALA A 133 11.90 1.13 -0.29
C ALA A 133 12.87 1.12 0.91
N ALA A 134 13.69 2.16 1.06
CA ALA A 134 14.60 2.31 2.19
C ALA A 134 13.91 2.85 3.45
N VAL A 135 13.09 3.88 3.29
CA VAL A 135 12.44 4.62 4.40
C VAL A 135 11.36 3.78 5.07
N THR A 136 10.52 3.07 4.32
CA THR A 136 9.35 2.36 4.85
C THR A 136 9.72 1.28 5.88
N PRO A 137 10.55 0.26 5.55
CA PRO A 137 10.93 -0.76 6.52
C PRO A 137 11.76 -0.20 7.66
N ALA A 138 12.68 0.73 7.38
CA ALA A 138 13.51 1.36 8.41
C ALA A 138 12.67 2.17 9.40
N GLY A 139 11.69 2.93 8.91
CA GLY A 139 10.79 3.75 9.72
C GLY A 139 9.90 2.92 10.63
N LEU A 140 9.31 1.84 10.12
CA LEU A 140 8.51 0.91 10.94
C LEU A 140 9.36 0.21 12.00
N ALA A 141 10.59 -0.18 11.65
CA ALA A 141 11.53 -0.79 12.57
C ALA A 141 12.03 0.20 13.65
N LEU A 142 12.20 1.48 13.31
CA LEU A 142 12.50 2.55 14.28
C LEU A 142 11.30 2.84 15.20
N LEU A 143 10.07 2.78 14.65
CA LEU A 143 8.84 2.97 15.43
C LEU A 143 8.68 1.87 16.48
N THR A 144 8.80 0.61 16.06
CA THR A 144 8.65 -0.56 16.95
C THR A 144 9.80 -0.69 17.96
N THR A 145 10.98 -0.15 17.68
CA THR A 145 12.10 -0.13 18.65
C THR A 145 12.04 1.06 19.61
N ALA A 146 11.52 2.21 19.18
CA ALA A 146 11.34 3.38 20.04
C ALA A 146 10.25 3.19 21.12
N PHE A 147 9.26 2.33 20.84
CA PHE A 147 8.17 1.99 21.75
C PHE A 147 8.25 0.52 22.16
N LYS A 148 8.48 0.26 23.46
CA LYS A 148 8.45 -1.10 24.02
C LYS A 148 7.07 -1.74 23.86
N GLU A 149 7.04 -3.07 23.88
CA GLU A 149 5.80 -3.86 23.80
C GLU A 149 4.79 -3.45 24.86
N GLY A 150 3.51 -3.52 24.48
CA GLY A 150 2.37 -3.08 25.27
C GLY A 150 1.68 -1.84 24.70
N PRO A 151 0.86 -1.15 25.53
CA PRO A 151 -0.13 -0.17 25.05
C PRO A 151 0.44 1.00 24.23
N LEU A 152 1.69 1.40 24.50
CA LEU A 152 2.32 2.51 23.78
C LEU A 152 2.70 2.14 22.34
N ARG A 153 3.20 0.93 22.09
CA ARG A 153 3.52 0.45 20.73
C ARG A 153 2.24 0.22 19.94
N GLU A 154 1.24 -0.39 20.56
CA GLU A 154 -0.08 -0.57 19.92
C GLU A 154 -0.69 0.76 19.52
N ARG A 155 -0.64 1.78 20.39
CA ARG A 155 -1.08 3.14 20.07
C ARG A 155 -0.27 3.76 18.93
N ALA A 156 1.04 3.59 18.92
CA ALA A 156 1.90 4.12 17.86
C ALA A 156 1.60 3.47 16.50
N LEU A 157 1.42 2.14 16.46
CA LEU A 157 1.05 1.41 15.26
C LEU A 157 -0.37 1.74 14.78
N GLY A 158 -1.31 1.91 15.72
CA GLY A 158 -2.67 2.35 15.42
C GLY A 158 -2.70 3.75 14.80
N LEU A 159 -1.94 4.70 15.36
CA LEU A 159 -1.76 6.04 14.78
C LEU A 159 -1.11 5.97 13.40
N ASN A 160 -0.13 5.09 13.21
CA ASN A 160 0.52 4.90 11.93
C ASN A 160 -0.47 4.46 10.85
N GLY A 161 -1.27 3.43 11.11
CA GLY A 161 -2.31 2.99 10.18
C GLY A 161 -3.34 4.08 9.89
N ALA A 162 -3.80 4.79 10.92
CA ALA A 162 -4.76 5.89 10.76
C ALA A 162 -4.21 7.04 9.89
N LEU A 163 -2.95 7.42 10.11
CA LEU A 163 -2.27 8.45 9.33
C LEU A 163 -2.00 8.02 7.90
N MET A 164 -1.69 6.75 7.64
CA MET A 164 -1.56 6.26 6.26
C MET A 164 -2.86 6.42 5.48
N SER A 165 -4.01 6.03 6.07
CA SER A 165 -5.33 6.21 5.44
C SER A 165 -5.72 7.69 5.30
N ALA A 166 -5.49 8.50 6.34
CA ALA A 166 -5.76 9.92 6.30
C ALA A 166 -4.86 10.65 5.28
N GLY A 167 -3.59 10.25 5.18
CA GLY A 167 -2.61 10.79 4.25
C GLY A 167 -2.99 10.52 2.80
N PHE A 168 -3.53 9.35 2.49
CA PHE A 168 -4.08 9.08 1.16
C PHE A 168 -5.20 10.06 0.80
N THR A 169 -6.16 10.28 1.70
CA THR A 169 -7.28 11.21 1.45
C THR A 169 -6.81 12.66 1.35
N ALA A 170 -5.98 13.08 2.30
CA ALA A 170 -5.41 14.42 2.34
C ALA A 170 -4.54 14.70 1.10
N GLY A 171 -3.78 13.70 0.64
CA GLY A 171 -2.96 13.79 -0.55
C GLY A 171 -3.77 13.95 -1.82
N ALA A 172 -4.93 13.30 -1.96
CA ALA A 172 -5.79 13.49 -3.14
C ALA A 172 -6.28 14.95 -3.24
N ILE A 173 -6.79 15.48 -2.13
CA ILE A 173 -7.26 16.87 -2.05
C ILE A 173 -6.10 17.86 -2.25
N LEU A 174 -4.98 17.63 -1.55
CA LEU A 174 -3.78 18.47 -1.66
C LEU A 174 -3.20 18.42 -3.07
N GLY A 175 -3.18 17.26 -3.72
CA GLY A 175 -2.69 17.11 -5.08
C GLY A 175 -3.55 17.85 -6.08
N GLY A 176 -4.87 17.78 -5.90
CA GLY A 176 -5.82 18.61 -6.63
C GLY A 176 -5.54 20.11 -6.44
N LEU A 177 -5.41 20.56 -5.18
CA LEU A 177 -5.12 21.95 -4.84
C LEU A 177 -3.80 22.46 -5.44
N LEU A 178 -2.72 21.70 -5.26
CA LEU A 178 -1.39 22.07 -5.73
C LEU A 178 -1.32 22.11 -7.26
N THR A 179 -1.98 21.16 -7.93
CA THR A 179 -1.97 21.05 -9.39
C THR A 179 -2.83 22.12 -10.04
N ASP A 180 -4.03 22.37 -9.50
CA ASP A 180 -5.02 23.29 -10.07
C ASP A 180 -4.69 24.76 -9.76
N LEU A 181 -4.24 25.08 -8.53
CA LEU A 181 -4.02 26.47 -8.11
C LEU A 181 -2.58 26.96 -8.23
N LEU A 182 -1.59 26.06 -8.29
CA LEU A 182 -0.19 26.43 -8.45
C LEU A 182 0.37 25.85 -9.75
N SER A 183 0.89 24.64 -9.66
CA SER A 183 1.51 23.90 -10.76
C SER A 183 1.68 22.46 -10.32
N TRP A 184 1.51 21.52 -11.24
CA TRP A 184 1.80 20.10 -11.02
C TRP A 184 3.21 19.87 -10.44
N ARG A 185 4.17 20.78 -10.65
CA ARG A 185 5.52 20.69 -10.08
C ARG A 185 5.51 20.65 -8.55
N TRP A 186 4.57 21.34 -7.91
CA TRP A 186 4.43 21.35 -6.46
C TRP A 186 4.00 20.01 -5.88
N ALA A 187 3.40 19.13 -6.69
CA ALA A 187 3.13 17.75 -6.31
C ALA A 187 4.41 17.03 -5.83
N PHE A 188 5.56 17.39 -6.40
CA PHE A 188 6.86 16.85 -6.00
C PHE A 188 7.53 17.73 -4.95
N LEU A 189 7.54 19.06 -5.15
CA LEU A 189 8.30 19.99 -4.31
C LEU A 189 7.83 19.99 -2.84
N VAL A 190 6.57 19.63 -2.56
CA VAL A 190 6.04 19.52 -1.18
C VAL A 190 6.80 18.49 -0.32
N ASN A 191 7.40 17.46 -0.93
CA ASN A 191 8.21 16.48 -0.20
C ASN A 191 9.55 17.05 0.27
N VAL A 192 10.10 18.05 -0.44
CA VAL A 192 11.43 18.61 -0.17
C VAL A 192 11.55 19.21 1.24
N PRO A 193 10.66 20.11 1.70
CA PRO A 193 10.74 20.67 3.05
C PRO A 193 10.56 19.61 4.13
N VAL A 194 9.70 18.61 3.92
CA VAL A 194 9.48 17.51 4.87
C VAL A 194 10.74 16.64 4.97
N ALA A 195 11.32 16.27 3.83
CA ALA A 195 12.57 15.53 3.77
C ALA A 195 13.72 16.28 4.45
N ALA A 196 13.86 17.58 4.18
CA ALA A 196 14.87 18.43 4.81
C ALA A 196 14.69 18.48 6.34
N LEU A 197 13.46 18.65 6.83
CA LEU A 197 13.15 18.64 8.26
C LEU A 197 13.53 17.31 8.92
N VAL A 198 13.19 16.19 8.28
CA VAL A 198 13.53 14.86 8.79
C VAL A 198 15.03 14.63 8.80
N VAL A 199 15.74 14.99 7.73
CA VAL A 199 17.20 14.86 7.63
C VAL A 199 17.90 15.73 8.69
N ALA A 200 17.39 16.92 8.99
CA ALA A 200 17.94 17.81 9.99
C ALA A 200 17.70 17.32 11.44
N LEU A 201 16.48 16.83 11.74
CA LEU A 201 16.09 16.50 13.12
C LEU A 201 16.37 15.05 13.52
N ALA A 202 16.25 14.09 12.60
CA ALA A 202 16.43 12.67 12.90
C ALA A 202 17.78 12.32 13.56
N PRO A 203 18.93 12.94 13.20
CA PRO A 203 20.20 12.70 13.86
C PRO A 203 20.19 12.96 15.36
N ALA A 204 19.52 14.02 15.82
CA ALA A 204 19.46 14.39 17.24
C ALA A 204 18.36 13.62 18.00
N VAL A 205 17.23 13.37 17.33
CA VAL A 205 16.02 12.85 17.98
C VAL A 205 16.02 11.32 18.07
N ILE A 206 16.35 10.65 16.96
CA ILE A 206 16.26 9.20 16.84
C ILE A 206 17.51 8.54 17.43
N ALA A 207 17.32 7.55 18.30
CA ALA A 207 18.42 6.76 18.83
C ALA A 207 18.91 5.74 17.78
N ASP A 208 20.21 5.50 17.74
CA ASP A 208 20.75 4.41 16.91
C ASP A 208 20.24 3.07 17.48
N SER A 209 19.59 2.27 16.63
CA SER A 209 19.24 0.89 16.95
C SER A 209 19.97 -0.01 15.97
N ARG A 210 20.98 -0.72 16.47
CA ARG A 210 21.67 -1.78 15.73
C ARG A 210 21.17 -3.12 16.24
N PRO A 211 20.76 -4.05 15.36
CA PRO A 211 20.49 -5.42 15.76
C PRO A 211 21.72 -6.03 16.46
N ALA A 212 21.50 -6.85 17.49
CA ALA A 212 22.58 -7.54 18.21
C ALA A 212 23.33 -8.54 17.31
N GLU A 213 22.65 -9.12 16.32
CA GLU A 213 23.22 -10.00 15.30
C GLU A 213 23.05 -9.38 13.90
N ARG A 214 24.08 -9.50 13.06
CA ARG A 214 24.05 -9.03 11.66
C ARG A 214 23.55 -10.15 10.75
N PRO A 215 22.31 -10.11 10.24
CA PRO A 215 21.83 -11.12 9.31
C PRO A 215 22.59 -11.05 7.99
N ARG A 216 22.84 -12.21 7.36
CA ARG A 216 23.41 -12.26 6.00
C ARG A 216 22.37 -11.83 4.96
N LEU A 217 22.82 -11.10 3.95
CA LEU A 217 21.97 -10.64 2.85
C LEU A 217 21.76 -11.76 1.84
N ASP A 218 20.51 -12.11 1.55
CA ASP A 218 20.17 -13.01 0.44
C ASP A 218 20.10 -12.22 -0.87
N VAL A 219 21.28 -11.95 -1.43
CA VAL A 219 21.44 -11.21 -2.69
C VAL A 219 20.79 -11.95 -3.88
N PRO A 220 20.96 -13.27 -4.06
CA PRO A 220 20.29 -13.98 -5.14
C PRO A 220 18.76 -13.93 -5.02
N GLY A 221 18.21 -14.07 -3.82
CA GLY A 221 16.78 -13.95 -3.57
C GLY A 221 16.27 -12.55 -3.91
N ALA A 222 16.98 -11.51 -3.45
CA ALA A 222 16.65 -10.12 -3.73
C ALA A 222 16.68 -9.81 -5.23
N ALA A 223 17.72 -10.26 -5.94
CA ALA A 223 17.83 -10.07 -7.39
C ALA A 223 16.70 -10.78 -8.15
N ALA A 224 16.36 -12.01 -7.76
CA ALA A 224 15.31 -12.79 -8.40
C ALA A 224 13.91 -12.16 -8.20
N VAL A 225 13.55 -11.76 -6.97
CA VAL A 225 12.24 -11.13 -6.72
C VAL A 225 12.14 -9.75 -7.37
N THR A 226 13.20 -8.95 -7.29
CA THR A 226 13.24 -7.60 -7.88
C THR A 226 13.15 -7.69 -9.40
N GLY A 227 14.01 -8.50 -10.02
CA GLY A 227 14.00 -8.72 -11.47
C GLY A 227 12.70 -9.35 -11.96
N GLY A 228 12.13 -10.28 -11.19
CA GLY A 228 10.85 -10.91 -11.51
C GLY A 228 9.69 -9.91 -11.56
N LEU A 229 9.56 -9.07 -10.54
CA LEU A 229 8.55 -8.00 -10.51
C LEU A 229 8.79 -6.96 -11.62
N LEU A 230 10.05 -6.54 -11.82
CA LEU A 230 10.45 -5.62 -12.89
C LEU A 230 9.98 -6.10 -14.27
N LEU A 231 10.30 -7.35 -14.60
CA LEU A 231 9.97 -7.95 -15.89
C LEU A 231 8.46 -8.19 -16.06
N LEU A 232 7.75 -8.56 -15.00
CA LEU A 232 6.29 -8.70 -15.06
C LEU A 232 5.62 -7.36 -15.36
N VAL A 233 6.01 -6.31 -14.65
CA VAL A 233 5.44 -4.97 -14.83
C VAL A 233 5.80 -4.40 -16.20
N TYR A 234 7.05 -4.55 -16.63
CA TYR A 234 7.47 -4.19 -17.97
C TYR A 234 6.68 -4.94 -19.04
N GLY A 235 6.54 -6.27 -18.90
CA GLY A 235 5.77 -7.11 -19.81
C GLY A 235 4.31 -6.71 -19.89
N LEU A 236 3.64 -6.47 -18.75
CA LEU A 236 2.25 -6.00 -18.71
C LEU A 236 2.09 -4.65 -19.40
N THR A 237 3.04 -3.75 -19.21
CA THR A 237 3.01 -2.43 -19.85
C THR A 237 3.18 -2.55 -21.37
N GLN A 238 4.14 -3.36 -21.82
CA GLN A 238 4.33 -3.68 -23.24
C GLN A 238 3.10 -4.37 -23.85
N ALA A 239 2.38 -5.17 -23.06
CA ALA A 239 1.16 -5.83 -23.50
C ALA A 239 0.07 -4.84 -23.89
N GLY A 240 -0.08 -3.76 -23.12
CA GLY A 240 -1.02 -2.67 -23.43
C GLY A 240 -0.60 -1.86 -24.66
N ALA A 241 0.69 -1.55 -24.79
CA ALA A 241 1.20 -0.68 -25.85
C ALA A 241 1.39 -1.37 -27.20
N THR A 242 1.99 -2.56 -27.21
CA THR A 242 2.39 -3.28 -28.43
C THR A 242 1.58 -4.55 -28.69
N GLY A 243 0.79 -4.99 -27.71
CA GLY A 243 -0.05 -6.17 -27.79
C GLY A 243 0.43 -7.32 -26.90
N TRP A 244 -0.53 -8.12 -26.44
CA TRP A 244 -0.33 -9.23 -25.51
C TRP A 244 0.44 -10.42 -26.10
N THR A 245 0.45 -10.55 -27.42
CA THR A 245 1.06 -11.68 -28.14
C THR A 245 2.43 -11.36 -28.74
N THR A 246 2.95 -10.14 -28.55
CA THR A 246 4.27 -9.80 -29.09
C THR A 246 5.37 -10.59 -28.38
N PRO A 247 6.45 -10.99 -29.09
CA PRO A 247 7.55 -11.72 -28.49
C PRO A 247 8.17 -10.99 -27.30
N ALA A 248 8.31 -9.66 -27.37
CA ALA A 248 8.86 -8.85 -26.28
C ALA A 248 8.00 -8.93 -25.00
N THR A 249 6.68 -8.82 -25.13
CA THR A 249 5.73 -8.97 -24.01
C THR A 249 5.83 -10.37 -23.40
N LEU A 250 5.76 -11.41 -24.22
CA LEU A 250 5.78 -12.80 -23.74
C LEU A 250 7.11 -13.15 -23.08
N VAL A 251 8.24 -12.74 -23.66
CA VAL A 251 9.57 -12.96 -23.08
C VAL A 251 9.70 -12.28 -21.73
N ALA A 252 9.26 -11.02 -21.60
CA ALA A 252 9.28 -10.31 -20.33
C ALA A 252 8.39 -10.99 -19.27
N LEU A 253 7.15 -11.34 -19.61
CA LEU A 253 6.23 -12.00 -18.68
C LEU A 253 6.73 -13.38 -18.23
N LEU A 254 7.21 -14.20 -19.18
CA LEU A 254 7.72 -15.54 -18.90
C LEU A 254 9.02 -15.48 -18.10
N ALA A 255 9.95 -14.58 -18.44
CA ALA A 255 11.19 -14.39 -17.69
C ALA A 255 10.90 -13.86 -16.28
N GLY A 256 9.95 -12.93 -16.13
CA GLY A 256 9.50 -12.44 -14.83
C GLY A 256 8.92 -13.55 -13.96
N LEU A 257 8.02 -14.36 -14.52
CA LEU A 257 7.45 -15.52 -13.84
C LEU A 257 8.54 -16.55 -13.48
N ALA A 258 9.47 -16.82 -14.39
CA ALA A 258 10.60 -17.73 -14.15
C ALA A 258 11.49 -17.23 -13.00
N LEU A 259 11.76 -15.93 -12.91
CA LEU A 259 12.53 -15.34 -11.80
C LEU A 259 11.78 -15.41 -10.46
N LEU A 260 10.46 -15.21 -10.44
CA LEU A 260 9.67 -15.40 -9.21
C LEU A 260 9.63 -16.87 -8.77
N VAL A 261 9.57 -17.80 -9.73
CA VAL A 261 9.70 -19.24 -9.44
C VAL A 261 11.11 -19.56 -8.93
N ALA A 262 12.15 -18.99 -9.54
CA ALA A 262 13.53 -19.15 -9.10
C ALA A 262 13.73 -18.60 -7.67
N PHE A 263 13.16 -17.43 -7.36
CA PHE A 263 13.15 -16.84 -6.03
C PHE A 263 12.65 -17.83 -4.97
N TRP A 264 11.54 -18.50 -5.23
CA TRP A 264 11.01 -19.53 -4.34
C TRP A 264 12.00 -20.67 -4.07
N PHE A 265 12.75 -21.12 -5.09
CA PHE A 265 13.77 -22.15 -4.93
C PHE A 265 15.03 -21.66 -4.22
N VAL A 266 15.43 -20.41 -4.46
CA VAL A 266 16.55 -19.75 -3.78
C VAL A 266 16.25 -19.61 -2.30
N GLU A 267 15.08 -19.08 -1.95
CA GLU A 267 14.63 -18.89 -0.56
C GLU A 267 14.54 -20.21 0.22
N LYS A 268 14.16 -21.31 -0.45
CA LYS A 268 14.19 -22.65 0.17
C LYS A 268 15.58 -23.12 0.59
N ARG A 269 16.63 -22.65 -0.09
CA ARG A 269 18.03 -23.06 0.11
C ARG A 269 18.84 -22.01 0.88
N ALA A 270 18.31 -20.79 1.03
CA ALA A 270 18.99 -19.69 1.68
C ALA A 270 19.19 -19.95 3.17
N LYS A 271 20.37 -19.59 3.69
CA LYS A 271 20.68 -19.67 5.13
C LYS A 271 19.96 -18.58 5.95
N ALA A 272 19.61 -17.47 5.31
CA ALA A 272 18.93 -16.32 5.91
C ALA A 272 17.85 -15.78 4.94
N PRO A 273 16.80 -16.58 4.63
CA PRO A 273 15.79 -16.28 3.61
C PRO A 273 15.16 -14.90 3.80
N LEU A 274 14.90 -14.13 2.74
CA LEU A 274 14.14 -12.88 2.80
C LEU A 274 12.71 -13.14 3.26
N VAL A 275 12.11 -14.24 2.78
CA VAL A 275 10.76 -14.66 3.12
C VAL A 275 10.79 -16.04 3.76
N PRO A 276 10.38 -16.19 5.03
CA PRO A 276 10.39 -17.48 5.70
C PRO A 276 9.41 -18.46 5.03
N VAL A 277 9.92 -19.30 4.13
CA VAL A 277 9.12 -20.26 3.32
C VAL A 277 8.29 -21.21 4.21
N ARG A 278 8.73 -21.44 5.46
CA ARG A 278 7.98 -22.22 6.46
C ARG A 278 6.64 -21.57 6.82
N ILE A 279 6.60 -20.25 6.97
CA ILE A 279 5.39 -19.47 7.30
C ILE A 279 4.45 -19.45 6.09
N LEU A 280 5.00 -19.39 4.87
CA LEU A 280 4.22 -19.46 3.61
C LEU A 280 3.47 -20.77 3.39
N LYS A 281 3.78 -21.85 4.13
CA LYS A 281 3.00 -23.10 4.05
C LYS A 281 1.69 -23.04 4.85
N ARG A 282 1.54 -22.08 5.76
CA ARG A 282 0.35 -21.96 6.60
C ARG A 282 -0.80 -21.37 5.79
N ARG A 283 -1.96 -22.04 5.81
CA ARG A 283 -3.15 -21.61 5.05
C ARG A 283 -3.61 -20.19 5.41
N SER A 284 -3.54 -19.78 6.68
CA SER A 284 -3.90 -18.42 7.10
C SER A 284 -3.02 -17.37 6.42
N VAL A 285 -1.72 -17.65 6.32
CA VAL A 285 -0.76 -16.76 5.66
C VAL A 285 -1.01 -16.71 4.16
N ILE A 286 -1.16 -17.86 3.48
CA ILE A 286 -1.40 -17.90 2.02
C ILE A 286 -2.68 -17.13 1.67
N TRP A 287 -3.80 -17.49 2.28
CA TRP A 287 -5.11 -16.96 1.90
C TRP A 287 -5.34 -15.55 2.43
N GLY A 288 -4.74 -15.22 3.59
CA GLY A 288 -4.66 -13.85 4.07
C GLY A 288 -3.90 -12.98 3.07
N ASN A 289 -2.65 -13.31 2.74
CA ASN A 289 -1.87 -12.52 1.78
C ASN A 289 -2.52 -12.48 0.39
N ALA A 290 -3.14 -13.55 -0.09
CA ALA A 290 -3.90 -13.50 -1.35
C ALA A 290 -5.03 -12.45 -1.31
N THR A 291 -5.77 -12.35 -0.20
CA THR A 291 -6.83 -11.33 -0.07
C THR A 291 -6.29 -9.92 0.12
N GLY A 292 -5.20 -9.77 0.87
CA GLY A 292 -4.48 -8.49 0.96
C GLY A 292 -4.02 -8.01 -0.41
N LEU A 293 -3.40 -8.91 -1.19
CA LEU A 293 -2.94 -8.60 -2.54
C LEU A 293 -4.10 -8.12 -3.43
N VAL A 294 -5.22 -8.85 -3.45
CA VAL A 294 -6.41 -8.44 -4.21
C VAL A 294 -6.92 -7.07 -3.76
N ALA A 295 -7.02 -6.82 -2.46
CA ALA A 295 -7.51 -5.54 -1.93
C ALA A 295 -6.65 -4.35 -2.36
N PHE A 296 -5.32 -4.49 -2.36
CA PHE A 296 -4.40 -3.42 -2.76
C PHE A 296 -4.28 -3.26 -4.29
N VAL A 297 -4.23 -4.35 -5.05
CA VAL A 297 -4.22 -4.32 -6.53
C VAL A 297 -5.46 -3.60 -7.07
N THR A 298 -6.62 -3.93 -6.52
CA THR A 298 -7.91 -3.47 -7.04
C THR A 298 -8.20 -2.01 -6.67
N GLU A 299 -7.93 -1.61 -5.42
CA GLU A 299 -8.24 -0.25 -4.99
C GLU A 299 -7.28 0.79 -5.59
N THR A 300 -5.98 0.50 -5.61
CA THR A 300 -4.99 1.44 -6.16
C THR A 300 -5.18 1.67 -7.65
N SER A 301 -5.52 0.62 -8.39
CA SER A 301 -5.83 0.74 -9.81
C SER A 301 -7.15 1.44 -10.09
N LEU A 302 -8.17 1.22 -9.25
CA LEU A 302 -9.47 1.87 -9.40
C LEU A 302 -9.34 3.39 -9.27
N VAL A 303 -8.53 3.89 -8.33
CA VAL A 303 -8.26 5.32 -8.17
C VAL A 303 -7.66 5.91 -9.46
N PHE A 304 -6.65 5.25 -10.04
CA PHE A 304 -6.08 5.68 -11.32
C PHE A 304 -7.12 5.73 -12.45
N LEU A 305 -7.91 4.66 -12.62
CA LEU A 305 -8.95 4.60 -13.65
C LEU A 305 -10.00 5.71 -13.48
N LEU A 306 -10.39 5.99 -12.23
CA LEU A 306 -11.36 7.03 -11.93
C LEU A 306 -10.79 8.45 -12.08
N THR A 307 -9.48 8.65 -11.88
CA THR A 307 -8.82 9.91 -12.25
C THR A 307 -8.97 10.16 -13.75
N LEU A 308 -8.64 9.15 -14.59
CA LEU A 308 -8.78 9.27 -16.04
C LEU A 308 -10.23 9.55 -16.44
N TYR A 309 -11.20 8.84 -15.85
CA TYR A 309 -12.61 9.11 -16.10
C TYR A 309 -13.01 10.54 -15.74
N LEU A 310 -12.65 11.01 -14.54
CA LEU A 310 -13.04 12.35 -14.08
C LEU A 310 -12.42 13.46 -14.93
N GLN A 311 -11.12 13.35 -15.28
CA GLN A 311 -10.40 14.42 -15.97
C GLN A 311 -10.53 14.31 -17.50
N GLU A 312 -10.33 13.13 -18.08
CA GLU A 312 -10.32 12.94 -19.55
C GLU A 312 -11.72 12.72 -20.15
N VAL A 313 -12.69 12.22 -19.35
CA VAL A 313 -14.06 11.98 -19.85
C VAL A 313 -15.03 13.07 -19.40
N LEU A 314 -15.03 13.42 -18.11
CA LEU A 314 -15.93 14.44 -17.56
C LEU A 314 -15.34 15.86 -17.54
N GLY A 315 -14.04 16.03 -17.82
CA GLY A 315 -13.40 17.35 -17.86
C GLY A 315 -13.29 18.03 -16.49
N TYR A 316 -13.27 17.27 -15.39
CA TYR A 316 -13.14 17.82 -14.05
C TYR A 316 -11.72 18.33 -13.81
N THR A 317 -11.60 19.42 -13.04
CA THR A 317 -10.28 19.91 -12.61
C THR A 317 -9.64 18.94 -11.61
N PRO A 318 -8.30 18.96 -11.46
CA PRO A 318 -7.61 18.15 -10.45
C PRO A 318 -8.15 18.37 -9.03
N LEU A 319 -8.51 19.60 -8.66
CA LEU A 319 -9.12 19.89 -7.36
C LEU A 319 -10.47 19.20 -7.19
N ALA A 320 -11.34 19.24 -8.20
CA ALA A 320 -12.61 18.54 -8.17
C ALA A 320 -12.43 17.02 -8.06
N THR A 321 -11.46 16.44 -8.79
CA THR A 321 -11.08 15.03 -8.66
C THR A 321 -10.60 14.69 -7.24
N GLY A 322 -9.71 15.52 -6.67
CA GLY A 322 -9.20 15.33 -5.32
C GLY A 322 -10.30 15.36 -4.25
N LEU A 323 -11.25 16.29 -4.38
CA LEU A 323 -12.42 16.37 -3.49
C LEU A 323 -13.35 15.17 -3.64
N ALA A 324 -13.54 14.65 -4.86
CA ALA A 324 -14.32 13.43 -5.09
C ALA A 324 -13.70 12.22 -4.38
N PHE A 325 -12.37 12.05 -4.43
CA PHE A 325 -11.68 11.01 -3.66
C PHE A 325 -11.66 11.28 -2.15
N GLY A 326 -11.98 12.50 -1.71
CA GLY A 326 -12.34 12.79 -0.32
C GLY A 326 -13.46 11.86 0.19
N VAL A 327 -14.47 11.61 -0.64
CA VAL A 327 -15.62 10.75 -0.31
C VAL A 327 -15.21 9.28 -0.19
N LEU A 328 -14.35 8.78 -1.08
CA LEU A 328 -13.68 7.48 -0.94
C LEU A 328 -12.96 7.40 0.41
N GLY A 329 -12.17 8.42 0.73
CA GLY A 329 -11.44 8.53 1.99
C GLY A 329 -12.33 8.38 3.23
N ILE A 330 -13.48 9.07 3.26
CA ILE A 330 -14.47 8.93 4.36
C ILE A 330 -14.96 7.48 4.46
N GLY A 331 -15.27 6.85 3.32
CA GLY A 331 -15.65 5.43 3.26
C GLY A 331 -14.59 4.52 3.87
N THR A 332 -13.32 4.72 3.52
CA THR A 332 -12.20 3.93 4.08
C THR A 332 -12.05 4.13 5.59
N VAL A 333 -12.16 5.35 6.10
CA VAL A 333 -12.09 5.63 7.55
C VAL A 333 -13.21 4.90 8.29
N ILE A 334 -14.44 4.99 7.78
CA ILE A 334 -15.59 4.28 8.36
C ILE A 334 -15.35 2.77 8.32
N GLY A 335 -14.93 2.21 7.18
CA GLY A 335 -14.61 0.79 7.03
C GLY A 335 -13.55 0.31 8.01
N GLY A 336 -12.49 1.09 8.23
CA GLY A 336 -11.45 0.79 9.20
C GLY A 336 -11.97 0.74 10.64
N THR A 337 -12.82 1.71 11.03
CA THR A 337 -13.43 1.73 12.38
C THR A 337 -14.45 0.61 12.59
N LEU A 338 -15.13 0.17 11.53
CA LEU A 338 -16.07 -0.95 11.57
C LEU A 338 -15.35 -2.30 11.51
N GLY A 339 -14.19 -2.38 10.87
CA GLY A 339 -13.43 -3.61 10.64
C GLY A 339 -13.12 -4.38 11.91
N GLY A 340 -12.58 -3.72 12.93
CA GLY A 340 -12.28 -4.40 14.21
C GLY A 340 -13.54 -4.98 14.88
N ARG A 341 -14.66 -4.23 14.85
CA ARG A 341 -15.94 -4.68 15.39
C ARG A 341 -16.54 -5.83 14.57
N ALA A 342 -16.44 -5.76 13.25
CA ALA A 342 -16.92 -6.79 12.34
C ALA A 342 -16.13 -8.09 12.52
N VAL A 343 -14.80 -8.01 12.62
CA VAL A 343 -13.94 -9.16 12.89
C VAL A 343 -14.29 -9.80 14.23
N GLY A 344 -14.47 -9.00 15.29
CA GLY A 344 -14.84 -9.52 16.62
C GLY A 344 -16.25 -10.14 16.68
N ARG A 345 -17.22 -9.60 15.94
CA ARG A 345 -18.63 -10.06 15.99
C ARG A 345 -18.93 -11.20 15.01
N PHE A 346 -18.42 -11.12 13.79
CA PHE A 346 -18.77 -12.05 12.70
C PHE A 346 -17.64 -13.02 12.36
N GLY A 347 -16.46 -12.80 12.93
CA GLY A 347 -15.26 -13.53 12.59
C GLY A 347 -14.59 -12.98 11.32
N ASN A 348 -13.31 -13.29 11.23
CA ASN A 348 -12.43 -12.74 10.20
C ASN A 348 -12.83 -13.14 8.77
N ARG A 349 -13.12 -14.43 8.53
CA ARG A 349 -13.56 -14.95 7.22
C ARG A 349 -14.78 -14.21 6.69
N ARG A 350 -15.83 -14.06 7.51
CA ARG A 350 -17.07 -13.39 7.09
C ARG A 350 -16.85 -11.92 6.81
N THR A 351 -15.99 -11.26 7.59
CA THR A 351 -15.66 -9.84 7.39
C THR A 351 -14.96 -9.61 6.05
N ILE A 352 -13.98 -10.46 5.70
CA ILE A 352 -13.29 -10.37 4.41
C ILE A 352 -14.25 -10.62 3.24
N VAL A 353 -15.06 -11.68 3.32
CA VAL A 353 -16.00 -12.03 2.25
C VAL A 353 -17.04 -10.92 2.06
N ALA A 354 -17.64 -10.42 3.14
CA ALA A 354 -18.64 -9.36 3.07
C ALA A 354 -18.02 -8.06 2.53
N GLY A 355 -16.84 -7.67 3.03
CA GLY A 355 -16.12 -6.50 2.54
C GLY A 355 -15.81 -6.59 1.05
N GLY A 356 -15.32 -7.75 0.59
CA GLY A 356 -15.01 -7.96 -0.82
C GLY A 356 -16.23 -8.01 -1.72
N VAL A 357 -17.34 -8.62 -1.29
CA VAL A 357 -18.59 -8.57 -2.07
C VAL A 357 -19.11 -7.14 -2.17
N VAL A 358 -19.07 -6.37 -1.07
CA VAL A 358 -19.47 -4.95 -1.08
C VAL A 358 -18.59 -4.14 -2.03
N GLN A 359 -17.27 -4.29 -1.95
CA GLN A 359 -16.34 -3.61 -2.86
C GLN A 359 -16.58 -4.04 -4.31
N ALA A 360 -16.73 -5.33 -4.59
CA ALA A 360 -16.95 -5.83 -5.94
C ALA A 360 -18.25 -5.29 -6.57
N LEU A 361 -19.36 -5.26 -5.81
CA LEU A 361 -20.64 -4.75 -6.29
C LEU A 361 -20.60 -3.22 -6.50
N ALA A 362 -19.97 -2.50 -5.58
CA ALA A 362 -19.77 -1.06 -5.73
C ALA A 362 -18.92 -0.75 -6.97
N THR A 363 -17.80 -1.44 -7.16
CA THR A 363 -16.96 -1.32 -8.35
C THR A 363 -17.71 -1.73 -9.61
N LEU A 364 -18.52 -2.79 -9.58
CA LEU A 364 -19.31 -3.24 -10.74
C LEU A 364 -20.30 -2.17 -11.20
N SER A 365 -20.90 -1.44 -10.26
CA SER A 365 -21.84 -0.37 -10.59
C SER A 365 -21.21 0.73 -11.45
N LEU A 366 -19.89 0.96 -11.31
CA LEU A 366 -19.14 1.95 -12.08
C LEU A 366 -19.03 1.60 -13.58
N VAL A 367 -19.37 0.37 -14.00
CA VAL A 367 -19.48 0.03 -15.43
C VAL A 367 -20.58 0.83 -16.12
N ALA A 368 -21.59 1.30 -15.36
CA ALA A 368 -22.68 2.12 -15.87
C ALA A 368 -22.31 3.59 -16.12
N LEU A 369 -21.10 4.02 -15.74
CA LEU A 369 -20.66 5.41 -15.95
C LEU A 369 -20.77 5.80 -17.43
N GLY A 370 -21.25 7.02 -17.67
CA GLY A 370 -21.35 7.63 -18.99
C GLY A 370 -20.63 8.97 -19.07
N THR A 371 -20.87 9.72 -20.13
CA THR A 371 -20.22 11.01 -20.40
C THR A 371 -20.90 12.22 -19.77
N SER A 372 -22.10 12.05 -19.22
CA SER A 372 -22.82 13.13 -18.53
C SER A 372 -22.22 13.42 -17.15
N GLY A 373 -22.12 14.69 -16.78
CA GLY A 373 -21.69 15.10 -15.44
C GLY A 373 -22.55 14.55 -14.30
N ALA A 374 -23.79 14.11 -14.56
CA ALA A 374 -24.66 13.50 -13.55
C ALA A 374 -24.10 12.18 -12.95
N TRP A 375 -23.21 11.51 -13.67
CA TRP A 375 -22.59 10.26 -13.23
C TRP A 375 -21.66 10.42 -12.03
N ILE A 376 -21.29 11.66 -11.66
CA ILE A 376 -20.54 11.94 -10.44
C ILE A 376 -21.24 11.38 -9.20
N TRP A 377 -22.57 11.42 -9.13
CA TRP A 377 -23.30 10.93 -7.96
C TRP A 377 -23.17 9.42 -7.76
N LEU A 378 -23.19 8.65 -8.86
CA LEU A 378 -22.92 7.23 -8.83
C LEU A 378 -21.48 6.98 -8.39
N LEU A 379 -20.52 7.71 -8.95
CA LEU A 379 -19.11 7.59 -8.60
C LEU A 379 -18.89 7.84 -7.10
N LEU A 380 -19.44 8.90 -6.54
CA LEU A 380 -19.29 9.22 -5.11
C LEU A 380 -19.92 8.14 -4.22
N ALA A 381 -21.12 7.68 -4.56
CA ALA A 381 -21.80 6.63 -3.79
C ALA A 381 -21.04 5.30 -3.86
N ALA A 382 -20.62 4.89 -5.06
CA ALA A 382 -19.90 3.64 -5.29
C ALA A 382 -18.52 3.66 -4.64
N THR A 383 -17.75 4.75 -4.77
CA THR A 383 -16.41 4.84 -4.15
C THR A 383 -16.50 4.91 -2.62
N PHE A 384 -17.51 5.58 -2.05
CA PHE A 384 -17.76 5.54 -0.61
C PHE A 384 -18.00 4.12 -0.11
N VAL A 385 -18.97 3.42 -0.72
CA VAL A 385 -19.35 2.05 -0.33
C VAL A 385 -18.20 1.07 -0.59
N GLY A 386 -17.51 1.23 -1.72
CA GLY A 386 -16.33 0.47 -2.10
C GLY A 386 -15.19 0.63 -1.10
N GLY A 387 -14.90 1.87 -0.67
CA GLY A 387 -13.89 2.17 0.34
C GLY A 387 -14.18 1.53 1.70
N VAL A 388 -15.46 1.48 2.12
CA VAL A 388 -15.87 0.73 3.31
C VAL A 388 -15.55 -0.75 3.15
N GLY A 389 -15.98 -1.35 2.03
CA GLY A 389 -15.74 -2.77 1.74
C GLY A 389 -14.27 -3.13 1.67
N ASN A 390 -13.47 -2.29 1.01
CA ASN A 390 -12.02 -2.44 0.89
C ASN A 390 -11.33 -2.45 2.26
N MET A 391 -11.68 -1.52 3.15
CA MET A 391 -11.06 -1.49 4.48
C MET A 391 -11.47 -2.65 5.38
N LEU A 392 -12.69 -3.18 5.23
CA LEU A 392 -13.06 -4.44 5.88
C LEU A 392 -12.17 -5.60 5.41
N MET A 393 -11.86 -5.68 4.11
CA MET A 393 -10.91 -6.66 3.58
C MET A 393 -9.50 -6.45 4.13
N ILE A 394 -8.99 -5.22 4.15
CA ILE A 394 -7.62 -4.91 4.62
C ILE A 394 -7.46 -5.27 6.10
N VAL A 395 -8.42 -4.88 6.96
CA VAL A 395 -8.39 -5.23 8.38
C VAL A 395 -8.42 -6.74 8.57
N GLY A 396 -9.32 -7.44 7.86
CA GLY A 396 -9.39 -8.90 7.94
C GLY A 396 -8.13 -9.59 7.42
N PHE A 397 -7.56 -9.11 6.32
CA PHE A 397 -6.28 -9.57 5.78
C PHE A 397 -5.19 -9.52 6.85
N MET A 398 -4.97 -8.36 7.47
CA MET A 398 -3.91 -8.17 8.46
C MET A 398 -4.09 -9.09 9.66
N VAL A 399 -5.33 -9.24 10.15
CA VAL A 399 -5.64 -10.18 11.23
C VAL A 399 -5.38 -11.62 10.79
N THR A 400 -5.79 -12.02 9.58
CA THR A 400 -5.58 -13.38 9.06
C THR A 400 -4.10 -13.71 8.94
N ALA A 401 -3.32 -12.79 8.39
CA ALA A 401 -1.91 -13.00 8.08
C ALA A 401 -1.06 -13.14 9.34
N THR A 402 -1.48 -12.53 10.45
CA THR A 402 -0.70 -12.48 11.71
C THR A 402 -1.26 -13.39 12.81
N SER A 403 -2.48 -13.91 12.69
CA SER A 403 -3.11 -14.75 13.71
C SER A 403 -2.65 -16.21 13.71
N GLY A 404 -2.59 -16.82 14.89
CA GLY A 404 -2.33 -18.26 15.07
C GLY A 404 -0.86 -18.66 14.84
N LEU A 405 0.04 -17.71 15.05
CA LEU A 405 1.49 -17.87 14.98
C LEU A 405 2.10 -17.74 16.38
N PRO A 406 3.18 -18.49 16.69
CA PRO A 406 4.01 -18.21 17.86
C PRO A 406 4.48 -16.75 17.88
N ASP A 407 4.67 -16.17 19.06
CA ASP A 407 5.05 -14.75 19.22
C ASP A 407 6.35 -14.41 18.48
N GLU A 408 7.30 -15.34 18.47
CA GLU A 408 8.56 -15.27 17.71
C GLU A 408 8.38 -15.21 16.18
N GLU A 409 7.26 -15.69 15.64
CA GLU A 409 6.95 -15.67 14.20
C GLU A 409 6.06 -14.48 13.79
N GLN A 410 5.48 -13.73 14.73
CA GLN A 410 4.54 -12.64 14.42
C GLN A 410 5.18 -11.49 13.64
N GLY A 411 6.43 -11.13 13.98
CA GLY A 411 7.17 -10.08 13.27
C GLY A 411 7.44 -10.45 11.81
N LEU A 412 7.75 -11.72 11.55
CA LEU A 412 7.97 -12.24 10.21
C LEU A 412 6.68 -12.22 9.37
N ALA A 413 5.56 -12.62 9.96
CA ALA A 413 4.27 -12.59 9.27
C ALA A 413 3.77 -11.17 9.00
N THR A 414 3.99 -10.25 9.93
CA THR A 414 3.69 -8.82 9.72
C THR A 414 4.54 -8.25 8.58
N GLY A 415 5.84 -8.56 8.55
CA GLY A 415 6.73 -8.15 7.47
C GLY A 415 6.29 -8.69 6.10
N LEU A 416 5.87 -9.95 6.04
CA LEU A 416 5.31 -10.54 4.82
C LEU A 416 4.00 -9.87 4.39
N ALA A 417 3.11 -9.55 5.34
CA ALA A 417 1.86 -8.86 5.05
C ALA A 417 2.11 -7.45 4.46
N THR A 418 3.05 -6.71 5.04
CA THR A 418 3.48 -5.40 4.50
C THR A 418 4.10 -5.54 3.12
N MET A 419 4.91 -6.58 2.87
CA MET A 419 5.45 -6.83 1.53
C MET A 419 4.33 -7.09 0.51
N THR A 420 3.37 -7.94 0.85
CA THR A 420 2.20 -8.22 0.01
C THR A 420 1.43 -6.94 -0.32
N GLN A 421 1.24 -6.05 0.66
CA GLN A 421 0.64 -4.74 0.44
C GLN A 421 1.42 -3.93 -0.61
N GLN A 422 2.75 -3.83 -0.47
CA GLN A 422 3.58 -3.05 -1.39
C GLN A 422 3.57 -3.62 -2.82
N VAL A 423 3.64 -4.95 -2.95
CA VAL A 423 3.50 -5.62 -4.25
C VAL A 423 2.12 -5.34 -4.86
N GLY A 424 1.05 -5.38 -4.06
CA GLY A 424 -0.30 -5.08 -4.54
C GLY A 424 -0.47 -3.65 -5.03
N ILE A 425 0.02 -2.67 -4.27
CA ILE A 425 0.03 -1.25 -4.66
C ILE A 425 0.77 -1.06 -5.99
N THR A 426 1.83 -1.83 -6.22
CA THR A 426 2.68 -1.72 -7.40
C THR A 426 2.08 -2.34 -8.65
N LEU A 427 1.42 -3.50 -8.50
CA LEU A 427 0.88 -4.23 -9.64
C LEU A 427 -0.48 -3.72 -10.11
N GLY A 428 -1.24 -3.04 -9.24
CA GLY A 428 -2.58 -2.54 -9.55
C GLY A 428 -2.63 -1.72 -10.84
N ILE A 429 -1.97 -0.56 -10.83
CA ILE A 429 -2.05 0.42 -11.93
C ILE A 429 -1.59 -0.19 -13.27
N PRO A 430 -0.40 -0.82 -13.39
CA PRO A 430 0.04 -1.42 -14.66
C PRO A 430 -0.94 -2.45 -15.23
N VAL A 431 -1.49 -3.33 -14.39
CA VAL A 431 -2.41 -4.39 -14.84
C VAL A 431 -3.68 -3.80 -15.43
N MET A 432 -4.34 -2.92 -14.70
CA MET A 432 -5.62 -2.36 -15.15
C MET A 432 -5.45 -1.33 -16.26
N SER A 433 -4.36 -0.57 -16.24
CA SER A 433 -4.03 0.36 -17.32
C SER A 433 -3.69 -0.37 -18.61
N ALA A 434 -2.99 -1.52 -18.57
CA ALA A 434 -2.77 -2.35 -19.76
C ALA A 434 -4.09 -2.86 -20.36
N ILE A 435 -5.06 -3.23 -19.51
CA ILE A 435 -6.41 -3.63 -19.94
C ILE A 435 -7.16 -2.46 -20.59
N ALA A 436 -7.17 -1.30 -19.94
CA ALA A 436 -7.83 -0.10 -20.46
C ALA A 436 -7.19 0.35 -21.79
N THR A 437 -5.86 0.36 -21.86
CA THR A 437 -5.09 0.71 -23.06
C THR A 437 -5.35 -0.25 -24.20
N ALA A 438 -5.33 -1.56 -23.94
CA ALA A 438 -5.64 -2.56 -24.96
C ALA A 438 -7.04 -2.35 -25.56
N ARG A 439 -8.02 -1.92 -24.75
CA ARG A 439 -9.36 -1.59 -25.23
C ARG A 439 -9.39 -0.30 -26.06
N MET A 440 -8.69 0.75 -25.65
CA MET A 440 -8.56 2.00 -26.41
C MET A 440 -7.91 1.75 -27.78
N THR A 441 -6.79 1.01 -27.80
CA THR A 441 -6.09 0.62 -29.03
C THR A 441 -6.95 -0.23 -29.95
N ALA A 442 -7.70 -1.19 -29.41
CA ALA A 442 -8.59 -2.03 -30.20
C ALA A 442 -9.74 -1.25 -30.86
N LEU A 443 -10.14 -0.12 -30.28
CA LEU A 443 -11.15 0.78 -30.86
C LEU A 443 -10.54 1.85 -31.76
N GLY A 444 -9.22 2.07 -31.69
CA GLY A 444 -8.56 3.19 -32.38
C GLY A 444 -8.99 4.56 -31.86
N ASP A 445 -9.51 4.63 -30.63
CA ASP A 445 -10.04 5.85 -30.01
C ASP A 445 -9.36 6.10 -28.67
N THR A 446 -8.67 7.23 -28.58
CA THR A 446 -8.02 7.74 -27.36
C THR A 446 -8.71 8.98 -26.81
N GLY A 447 -9.83 9.39 -27.40
CA GLY A 447 -10.68 10.46 -26.90
C GLY A 447 -11.60 9.98 -25.75
N PRO A 448 -12.51 10.86 -25.28
CA PRO A 448 -13.36 10.60 -24.11
C PRO A 448 -14.15 9.28 -24.18
N SER A 449 -14.67 8.91 -25.35
CA SER A 449 -15.41 7.65 -25.56
C SER A 449 -14.51 6.42 -25.46
N GLY A 450 -13.32 6.49 -26.06
CA GLY A 450 -12.29 5.45 -25.97
C GLY A 450 -11.83 5.24 -24.53
N VAL A 451 -11.50 6.32 -23.82
CA VAL A 451 -11.11 6.29 -22.40
C VAL A 451 -12.21 5.68 -21.55
N LEU A 452 -13.46 6.13 -21.70
CA LEU A 452 -14.60 5.57 -20.97
C LEU A 452 -14.75 4.07 -21.20
N SER A 453 -14.66 3.62 -22.46
CA SER A 453 -14.72 2.20 -22.81
C SER A 453 -13.59 1.40 -22.18
N GLY A 454 -12.36 1.93 -22.19
CA GLY A 454 -11.20 1.32 -21.54
C GLY A 454 -11.37 1.22 -20.03
N VAL A 455 -11.81 2.31 -19.39
CA VAL A 455 -12.12 2.35 -17.96
C VAL A 455 -13.21 1.34 -17.60
N SER A 456 -14.32 1.27 -18.34
CA SER A 456 -15.41 0.33 -18.06
C SER A 456 -14.97 -1.14 -18.14
N VAL A 457 -14.14 -1.50 -19.14
CA VAL A 457 -13.58 -2.87 -19.22
C VAL A 457 -12.65 -3.15 -18.05
N ALA A 458 -11.76 -2.21 -17.71
CA ALA A 458 -10.84 -2.38 -16.59
C ALA A 458 -11.59 -2.46 -15.24
N VAL A 459 -12.63 -1.65 -15.04
CA VAL A 459 -13.53 -1.69 -13.88
C VAL A 459 -14.25 -3.04 -13.76
N LEU A 460 -14.72 -3.61 -14.89
CA LEU A 460 -15.35 -4.92 -14.90
C LEU A 460 -14.37 -6.02 -14.46
N VAL A 461 -13.15 -6.02 -15.00
CA VAL A 461 -12.10 -6.97 -14.61
C VAL A 461 -11.70 -6.77 -13.15
N ASN A 462 -11.59 -5.53 -12.69
CA ASN A 462 -11.31 -5.18 -11.31
C ASN A 462 -12.37 -5.75 -10.36
N SER A 463 -13.66 -5.53 -10.65
CA SER A 463 -14.77 -6.09 -9.88
C SER A 463 -14.76 -7.62 -9.85
N ALA A 464 -14.54 -8.26 -11.00
CA ALA A 464 -14.41 -9.72 -11.08
C ALA A 464 -13.25 -10.26 -10.24
N LEU A 465 -12.11 -9.55 -10.22
CA LEU A 465 -10.94 -9.91 -9.42
C LEU A 465 -11.22 -9.80 -7.91
N VAL A 466 -11.88 -8.72 -7.47
CA VAL A 466 -12.31 -8.57 -6.07
C VAL A 466 -13.25 -9.70 -5.68
N LEU A 467 -14.27 -9.97 -6.50
CA LEU A 467 -15.25 -11.02 -6.24
C LEU A 467 -14.60 -12.41 -6.17
N ALA A 468 -13.70 -12.72 -7.10
CA ALA A 468 -12.93 -13.96 -7.08
C ALA A 468 -12.08 -14.06 -5.80
N GLY A 469 -11.39 -12.99 -5.40
CA GLY A 469 -10.63 -12.93 -4.16
C GLY A 469 -11.51 -13.17 -2.92
N ALA A 470 -12.69 -12.56 -2.86
CA ALA A 470 -13.66 -12.74 -1.78
C ALA A 470 -14.18 -14.19 -1.73
N LEU A 471 -14.51 -14.78 -2.88
CA LEU A 471 -14.97 -16.18 -2.97
C LEU A 471 -13.87 -17.16 -2.56
N LEU A 472 -12.62 -16.95 -3.00
CA LEU A 472 -11.47 -17.76 -2.60
C LEU A 472 -11.20 -17.66 -1.10
N ALA A 473 -11.29 -16.46 -0.52
CA ALA A 473 -11.20 -16.28 0.92
C ALA A 473 -12.32 -17.03 1.64
N GLY A 474 -13.54 -16.93 1.10
CA GLY A 474 -14.71 -17.65 1.57
C GLY A 474 -14.51 -19.15 1.56
N THR A 475 -13.94 -19.75 0.53
CA THR A 475 -13.79 -21.21 0.43
C THR A 475 -12.61 -21.74 1.23
N PHE A 476 -11.48 -21.03 1.24
CA PHE A 476 -10.23 -21.58 1.76
C PHE A 476 -9.84 -21.09 3.16
N LEU A 477 -10.38 -19.98 3.65
CA LEU A 477 -10.21 -19.62 5.06
C LEU A 477 -11.09 -20.52 5.92
N ARG A 478 -10.48 -21.25 6.85
CA ARG A 478 -11.22 -22.06 7.82
C ARG A 478 -11.93 -21.16 8.82
N THR A 479 -13.21 -21.43 9.07
CA THR A 479 -13.89 -20.96 10.28
C THR A 479 -13.23 -21.64 11.47
N ARG A 480 -12.58 -20.90 12.36
CA ARG A 480 -12.29 -21.46 13.69
C ARG A 480 -13.65 -21.68 14.36
N ARG A 481 -13.97 -22.94 14.70
CA ARG A 481 -14.92 -23.20 15.78
C ARG A 481 -14.21 -22.73 17.04
N GLU A 482 -14.72 -21.67 17.65
CA GLU A 482 -14.40 -21.37 19.04
C GLU A 482 -14.93 -22.56 19.85
N SER A 483 -14.00 -23.33 20.42
CA SER A 483 -14.27 -24.39 21.40
C SER A 483 -13.99 -23.85 22.78
#